data_AF-A0A2E5MQJ7-F1
#
_entry.id   AF-A0A2E5MQJ7-F1
#
_cell.length_a   1.000
_cell.length_b   1.000
_cell.length_c   1.000
_cell.angle_alpha   90.00
_cell.angle_beta   90.00
_cell.angle_gamma   90.00
#
_symmetry.space_group_name_H-M   'P 1'
#
loop_
_entity.id
_entity.type
_entity.pdbx_description
1 polymer ?
#
loop_
_entity_poly.entity_id
_entity_poly.type
_entity_poly.pdbx_seq_one_letter_code
_entity_poly.pdbx_strand_id
1 'polypeptide(L)' 'MRGIPTLSRTHHDQNRLDRLYQLKQQQLLRASGSRADSLLCQVLAAEADAIDVALRLNRDKDGQGNSE' A
#
# COMPACT_ATOMS: atom_id res chain seq x y z
N MET A 1 6.06 28.13 -19.33
CA MET A 1 5.93 27.77 -17.90
C MET A 1 4.78 26.78 -17.74
N ARG A 2 5.04 25.50 -17.44
CA ARG A 2 3.99 24.51 -17.16
C ARG A 2 4.09 24.11 -15.69
N GLY A 3 3.08 24.49 -14.90
CA GLY A 3 2.94 24.09 -13.51
C GLY A 3 2.79 22.57 -13.41
N ILE A 4 3.53 21.99 -12.48
CA ILE A 4 3.67 20.55 -12.23
C ILE A 4 2.41 20.04 -11.51
N PRO A 5 1.60 19.15 -12.09
CA PRO A 5 0.49 18.51 -11.38
C PRO A 5 1.01 17.26 -10.65
N THR A 6 1.98 17.41 -9.75
CA THR A 6 2.57 16.27 -9.02
C THR A 6 1.87 15.98 -7.70
N LEU A 7 1.35 17.01 -7.02
CA LEU A 7 0.69 16.87 -5.71
C LEU A 7 -0.62 16.05 -5.77
N SER A 8 -1.40 16.18 -6.83
CA SER A 8 -2.67 15.43 -6.95
C SER A 8 -2.45 13.96 -7.29
N ARG A 9 -1.32 13.62 -7.93
CA ARG A 9 -1.01 12.26 -8.36
C ARG A 9 -0.55 11.40 -7.19
N THR A 10 0.31 11.93 -6.32
CA THR A 10 0.78 11.23 -5.12
C THR A 10 -0.36 10.93 -4.15
N HIS A 11 -1.28 11.86 -3.94
CA HIS A 11 -2.43 11.66 -3.06
C HIS A 11 -3.46 10.67 -3.64
N HIS A 12 -3.62 10.62 -4.97
CA HIS A 12 -4.46 9.62 -5.64
C HIS A 12 -3.85 8.22 -5.58
N ASP A 13 -2.52 8.13 -5.75
CA ASP A 13 -1.77 6.87 -5.68
C ASP A 13 -1.70 6.32 -4.25
N GLN A 14 -1.56 7.17 -3.23
CA GLN A 14 -1.66 6.79 -1.81
C GLN A 14 -3.05 6.23 -1.48
N ASN A 15 -4.13 6.91 -1.88
CA ASN A 15 -5.50 6.45 -1.63
C ASN A 15 -5.81 5.11 -2.35
N ARG A 16 -5.21 4.89 -3.53
CA ARG A 16 -5.31 3.61 -4.25
C ARG A 16 -4.55 2.48 -3.54
N LEU A 17 -3.35 2.74 -3.03
CA LEU A 17 -2.55 1.76 -2.30
C LEU A 17 -3.21 1.38 -0.97
N ASP A 18 -3.74 2.35 -0.22
CA ASP A 18 -4.50 2.09 1.01
C ASP A 18 -5.72 1.19 0.74
N ARG A 19 -6.46 1.45 -0.34
CA ARG A 19 -7.60 0.62 -0.73
C ARG A 19 -7.19 -0.81 -1.12
N LEU A 20 -6.08 -0.97 -1.83
CA LEU A 20 -5.54 -2.29 -2.18
C LEU A 20 -5.10 -3.07 -0.95
N TYR A 21 -4.43 -2.40 -0.01
CA TYR A 21 -4.02 -2.99 1.26
C TYR A 21 -5.23 -3.53 2.02
N GLN A 22 -6.27 -2.70 2.21
CA GLN A 22 -7.50 -3.12 2.89
C GLN A 22 -8.19 -4.31 2.22
N LEU A 23 -8.23 -4.35 0.89
CA LEU A 23 -8.81 -5.48 0.15
C LEU A 23 -8.03 -6.77 0.37
N LYS A 24 -6.69 -6.71 0.35
CA LYS A 24 -5.83 -7.88 0.61
C LYS A 24 -5.98 -8.39 2.04
N GLN A 25 -6.06 -7.48 3.01
CA GLN A 25 -6.33 -7.83 4.41
C GLN A 25 -7.69 -8.53 4.58
N GLN A 26 -8.74 -8.04 3.92
CA GLN A 26 -10.05 -8.68 3.94
C GLN A 26 -10.04 -10.07 3.28
N GLN A 27 -9.32 -10.23 2.18
CA GLN A 27 -9.15 -11.54 1.52
C GLN A 27 -8.42 -12.52 2.45
N LEU A 28 -7.37 -12.05 3.15
CA LEU A 28 -6.62 -12.86 4.10
C LEU A 28 -7.51 -13.30 5.27
N LEU A 29 -8.30 -12.40 5.85
CA LEU A 29 -9.25 -12.72 6.94
C LEU A 29 -10.32 -13.73 6.52
N ARG A 30 -10.76 -13.68 5.25
CA ARG A 30 -11.73 -14.66 4.72
C ARG A 30 -11.08 -16.02 4.46
N ALA A 31 -9.82 -16.04 4.01
CA ALA A 31 -9.08 -17.26 3.71
C ALA A 31 -8.57 -17.96 4.98
N SER A 32 -8.19 -17.20 6.02
CA SER A 32 -7.69 -17.74 7.29
C SER A 32 -8.71 -18.56 8.06
N GLY A 33 -10.01 -18.34 7.81
CA GLY A 33 -11.10 -19.13 8.39
C GLY A 33 -11.21 -20.56 7.86
N SER A 34 -10.61 -20.90 6.70
CA SER A 34 -10.71 -22.25 6.11
C SER A 34 -9.42 -23.04 6.14
N ARG A 35 -8.25 -22.39 5.99
CA ARG A 35 -6.91 -23.00 6.10
C ARG A 35 -5.86 -21.88 6.19
N ALA A 36 -5.46 -21.57 7.42
CA ALA A 36 -4.43 -20.57 7.70
C ALA A 36 -3.10 -20.85 6.97
N ASP A 37 -2.75 -22.13 6.76
CA ASP A 37 -1.53 -22.56 6.08
C ASP A 37 -1.66 -22.71 4.56
N SER A 38 -2.77 -22.27 3.95
CA SER A 38 -2.91 -22.35 2.50
C SER A 38 -1.93 -21.40 1.80
N LEU A 39 -1.40 -21.82 0.65
CA LEU A 39 -0.58 -20.97 -0.23
C LEU A 39 -1.27 -19.62 -0.53
N LEU A 40 -2.60 -19.63 -0.63
CA LEU A 40 -3.41 -18.42 -0.80
C LEU A 40 -3.25 -17.44 0.38
N CYS A 41 -3.32 -17.91 1.63
CA CYS A 41 -3.10 -17.06 2.80
C CYS A 41 -1.68 -16.47 2.81
N GLN A 42 -0.67 -17.29 2.48
CA GLN A 42 0.73 -16.84 2.44
C GLN A 42 0.94 -15.76 1.37
N VAL A 43 0.38 -15.94 0.18
CA VAL A 43 0.46 -14.95 -0.90
C VAL A 43 -0.24 -13.65 -0.51
N LEU A 44 -1.45 -13.74 0.06
CA LEU A 44 -2.20 -12.55 0.48
C LEU A 44 -1.49 -11.76 1.58
N ALA A 45 -0.84 -12.45 2.52
CA ALA A 45 -0.03 -11.81 3.56
C ALA A 45 1.19 -11.11 2.95
N ALA A 46 1.93 -11.78 2.07
CA ALA A 46 3.10 -11.20 1.40
C ALA A 46 2.73 -9.98 0.53
N GLU A 47 1.59 -10.01 -0.16
CA GLU A 47 1.10 -8.87 -0.94
C GLU A 47 0.71 -7.69 -0.04
N ALA A 48 0.08 -7.95 1.11
CA ALA A 48 -0.27 -6.90 2.07
C ALA A 48 0.99 -6.24 2.65
N ASP A 49 2.00 -7.03 3.03
CA ASP A 49 3.28 -6.54 3.54
C ASP A 49 4.02 -5.68 2.50
N ALA A 50 4.05 -6.11 1.23
CA ALA A 50 4.66 -5.34 0.15
C ALA A 50 4.00 -3.96 -0.04
N ILE A 51 2.67 -3.89 0.11
CA ILE A 51 1.94 -2.62 0.03
C ILE A 51 2.22 -1.74 1.25
N ASP A 52 2.27 -2.31 2.47
CA ASP A 52 2.59 -1.54 3.68
C ASP A 52 4.01 -0.93 3.60
N VAL A 53 4.99 -1.70 3.12
CA VAL A 53 6.35 -1.20 2.87
C VAL A 53 6.32 -0.05 1.85
N ALA A 54 5.58 -0.18 0.75
CA ALA A 54 5.45 0.89 -0.23
C ALA A 54 4.77 2.15 0.33
N LEU A 55 3.77 1.99 1.20
CA LEU A 55 3.10 3.10 1.88
C LEU A 55 4.05 3.84 2.82
N ARG A 56 4.86 3.12 3.61
CA ARG A 56 5.87 3.70 4.50
C ARG A 56 6.93 4.48 3.71
N LEU A 57 7.48 3.86 2.66
CA LEU A 57 8.47 4.50 1.79
C LEU A 57 7.94 5.76 1.10
N ASN A 58 6.65 5.78 0.74
CA ASN A 58 6.03 6.97 0.15
C ASN A 58 5.83 8.09 1.19
N ARG A 59 5.47 7.75 2.44
CA ARG A 59 5.36 8.74 3.53
C ARG A 59 6.72 9.35 3.87
N ASP A 60 7.79 8.56 3.86
CA ASP A 60 9.14 9.05 4.16
C ASP A 60 9.68 9.99 3.07
N LYS A 61 9.27 9.78 1.80
CA LYS A 61 9.65 10.67 0.68
C LYS A 61 9.00 12.05 0.73
N ASP A 62 7.82 12.17 1.34
CA ASP A 62 7.15 13.48 1.53
C ASP A 62 7.82 14.32 2.65
N GLY A 63 8.69 13.72 3.47
CA GLY A 63 9.41 14.39 4.57
C GLY A 63 10.83 14.90 4.25
N GLN A 64 11.37 14.60 3.05
CA GLN A 64 12.78 14.87 2.69
C GLN A 64 12.96 16.05 1.72
N GLY A 65 12.04 17.03 1.76
CA GLY A 65 11.96 18.15 0.81
C GLY A 65 12.21 19.55 1.37
N ASN A 66 12.79 19.72 2.57
CA ASN A 66 13.10 21.06 3.09
C ASN A 66 14.32 21.07 4.03
N SER A 67 15.53 21.03 3.45
CA SER A 67 16.77 21.41 4.10
C SER A 67 17.79 21.78 3.02
N GLU A 68 17.63 22.98 2.45
CA GLU A 68 18.70 23.75 1.82
C GLU A 68 18.83 25.10 2.55
#